data_AF-A0A4V3UP82-F1
#
_entry.id   AF-A0A4V3UP82-F1
#
_cell.length_a   1.000
_cell.length_b   1.000
_cell.length_c   1.000
_cell.angle_alpha   90.00
_cell.angle_beta   90.00
_cell.angle_gamma   90.00
#
_symmetry.space_group_name_H-M   'P 1'
#
loop_
_entity.id
_entity.type
_entity.pdbx_description
1 polymer ?
#
loop_
_entity_poly.entity_id
_entity_poly.type
_entity_poly.pdbx_seq_one_letter_code
_entity_poly.pdbx_strand_id
1 'polypeptide(L)'
;MPTRYGSAIHENDDNAPADSAAVAILRAAGALILGKTATTEFAATGSAAAVADFQVPISMGSQTGGSIIRPGAYNGIYAFKVGI
;
A
#
# COMPACT_ATOMS: atom_id res chain seq x y z
N MET A 1 9.79 7.76 5.53
CA MET A 1 9.13 8.38 4.35
C MET A 1 7.73 8.84 4.75
N PRO A 2 7.18 9.89 4.13
CA PRO A 2 5.90 10.45 4.53
C PRO A 2 4.76 9.42 4.45
N THR A 3 3.88 9.42 5.46
CA THR A 3 2.66 8.60 5.47
C THR A 3 1.48 9.53 5.71
N ARG A 4 0.70 9.77 4.65
CA ARG A 4 -0.29 10.86 4.61
C ARG A 4 -1.74 10.39 4.55
N TYR A 5 -1.96 9.08 4.49
CA TYR A 5 -3.30 8.47 4.47
C TYR A 5 -4.25 8.99 3.38
N GLY A 6 -3.73 9.68 2.34
CA GLY A 6 -4.56 10.35 1.34
C GLY A 6 -5.38 11.54 1.87
N SER A 7 -5.05 12.06 3.07
CA SER A 7 -5.77 13.13 3.75
C SER A 7 -4.89 14.36 3.96
N ALA A 8 -5.46 15.55 3.75
CA ALA A 8 -4.80 16.82 4.06
C ALA A 8 -4.50 16.98 5.56
N ILE A 9 -5.23 16.27 6.43
CA ILE A 9 -5.02 16.30 7.89
C ILE A 9 -3.58 15.95 8.27
N HIS A 10 -2.94 15.06 7.50
CA HIS A 10 -1.60 14.54 7.80
C HIS A 10 -0.49 15.14 6.94
N GLU A 11 -0.80 16.13 6.08
CA GLU A 11 0.14 16.70 5.10
C GLU A 11 1.44 17.18 5.75
N ASN A 12 1.32 17.79 6.93
CA ASN A 12 2.39 18.42 7.69
C ASN A 12 3.00 17.53 8.78
N ASP A 13 2.58 16.26 8.88
CA ASP A 13 3.15 15.35 9.88
C ASP A 13 4.63 15.08 9.59
N ASP A 14 5.44 14.96 10.62
CA ASP A 14 6.79 14.41 10.45
C ASP A 14 6.74 12.98 9.90
N ASN A 15 7.90 12.50 9.44
CA ASN A 15 8.01 11.09 9.08
C ASN A 15 7.72 10.21 10.31
N ALA A 16 7.03 9.09 10.07
CA ALA A 16 6.85 8.08 11.11
C ALA A 16 8.22 7.70 11.71
N PRO A 17 8.33 7.61 13.05
CA PRO A 17 9.61 7.40 13.73
C PRO A 17 10.21 6.02 13.48
N ALA A 18 9.40 5.08 12.99
CA ALA A 18 9.81 3.73 12.65
C ALA A 18 9.00 3.17 11.47
N ASP A 19 9.56 2.15 10.82
CA ASP A 19 8.84 1.35 9.84
C ASP A 19 7.69 0.57 10.52
N SER A 20 6.59 0.35 9.80
CA SER A 20 5.55 -0.57 10.26
C SER A 20 6.09 -1.99 10.31
N ALA A 21 5.48 -2.87 11.12
CA ALA A 21 5.92 -4.26 11.24
C ALA A 21 6.00 -4.96 9.86
N ALA A 22 5.03 -4.72 8.97
CA ALA A 22 5.05 -5.27 7.62
C ALA A 22 6.23 -4.75 6.78
N VAL A 23 6.55 -3.45 6.86
CA VAL A 23 7.71 -2.88 6.17
C VAL A 23 9.02 -3.40 6.77
N ALA A 24 9.11 -3.51 8.09
CA ALA A 24 10.27 -4.06 8.78
C ALA A 24 10.53 -5.52 8.37
N ILE A 25 9.47 -6.35 8.29
CA ILE A 25 9.57 -7.73 7.81
C ILE A 25 10.03 -7.79 6.35
N LEU A 26 9.45 -6.97 5.47
CA LEU A 26 9.87 -6.92 4.07
C LEU A 26 11.34 -6.51 3.92
N ARG A 27 11.78 -5.49 4.65
CA ARG A 27 13.19 -5.09 4.66
C ARG A 27 14.09 -6.22 5.19
N ALA A 28 13.70 -6.88 6.27
CA ALA A 28 14.43 -8.01 6.83
C ALA A 28 14.51 -9.20 5.86
N ALA A 29 13.50 -9.37 5.00
CA ALA A 29 13.49 -10.34 3.91
C ALA A 29 14.29 -9.91 2.67
N GLY A 30 14.95 -8.74 2.69
CA GLY A 30 15.78 -8.22 1.59
C GLY A 30 15.02 -7.40 0.55
N ALA A 31 13.76 -7.01 0.81
CA ALA A 31 13.00 -6.18 -0.12
C ALA A 31 13.47 -4.71 -0.10
N LEU A 32 13.52 -4.10 -1.28
CA LEU A 32 13.72 -2.66 -1.44
C LEU A 32 12.37 -1.93 -1.40
N ILE A 33 12.21 -0.97 -0.50
CA ILE A 33 11.00 -0.15 -0.38
C ILE A 33 11.13 1.07 -1.31
N LEU A 34 10.52 0.99 -2.48
CA LEU A 34 10.64 2.01 -3.54
C LEU A 34 9.87 3.31 -3.24
N GLY A 35 8.72 3.21 -2.56
CA GLY A 35 7.91 4.40 -2.27
C GLY A 35 6.52 4.07 -1.76
N LYS A 36 5.62 5.05 -1.85
CA LYS A 36 4.22 4.94 -1.45
C LYS A 36 3.32 5.08 -2.67
N THR A 37 2.35 4.18 -2.81
CA THR A 37 1.27 4.34 -3.79
C THR A 37 0.22 5.29 -3.24
N ALA A 38 -0.55 5.92 -4.15
CA ALA A 38 -1.72 6.69 -3.76
C ALA A 38 -2.74 5.80 -3.02
N THR A 39 -3.49 6.42 -2.11
CA THR A 39 -4.67 5.86 -1.44
C THR A 39 -5.72 6.96 -1.41
N THR A 40 -7.00 6.61 -1.43
CA THR A 40 -8.01 7.59 -0.99
C THR A 40 -7.83 7.87 0.51
N GLU A 41 -8.39 8.99 0.94
CA GLU A 41 -8.45 9.39 2.33
C GLU A 41 -8.91 8.23 3.23
N PHE A 42 -8.08 7.91 4.23
CA PHE A 42 -8.29 6.89 5.26
C PHE A 42 -8.64 5.47 4.74
N ALA A 43 -8.03 5.08 3.62
CA ALA A 43 -7.94 3.72 3.09
C ALA A 43 -9.15 3.19 2.27
N ALA A 44 -9.22 3.60 1.01
CA ALA A 44 -9.90 2.85 -0.04
C ALA A 44 -9.06 2.77 -1.32
N THR A 45 -8.55 1.57 -1.62
CA THR A 45 -7.95 1.21 -2.92
C THR A 45 -6.71 2.05 -3.34
N GLY A 46 -5.84 1.53 -4.20
CA GLY A 46 -4.88 2.37 -4.95
C GLY A 46 -3.56 1.70 -5.31
N SER A 47 -3.16 0.64 -4.61
CA SER A 47 -1.86 0.01 -4.80
C SER A 47 -1.78 -0.90 -6.03
N ALA A 48 -2.91 -1.36 -6.58
CA ALA A 48 -2.96 -2.30 -7.70
C ALA A 48 -2.44 -1.70 -9.02
N ALA A 49 -2.66 -0.40 -9.25
CA ALA A 49 -2.26 0.27 -10.50
C ALA A 49 -0.74 0.21 -10.72
N ALA A 50 0.06 0.38 -9.66
CA ALA A 50 1.52 0.32 -9.75
C ALA A 50 2.05 -1.07 -10.16
N VAL A 51 1.34 -2.13 -9.81
CA VAL A 51 1.70 -3.50 -10.22
C VAL A 51 1.25 -3.74 -11.66
N ALA A 52 0.04 -3.30 -12.02
CA ALA A 52 -0.51 -3.48 -13.36
C ALA A 52 0.25 -2.71 -14.44
N ASP A 53 0.80 -1.54 -14.10
CA ASP A 53 1.65 -0.73 -14.97
C ASP A 53 3.14 -1.15 -14.91
N PHE A 54 3.43 -2.32 -14.35
CA PHE A 54 4.78 -2.90 -14.26
C PHE A 54 5.84 -2.01 -13.56
N GLN A 55 5.40 -1.04 -12.75
CA GLN A 55 6.33 -0.17 -12.00
C GLN A 55 7.00 -0.96 -10.87
N VAL A 56 6.27 -1.88 -10.25
CA VAL A 56 6.75 -2.74 -9.16
C VAL A 56 6.18 -4.15 -9.30
N PRO A 57 6.91 -5.20 -8.88
CA PRO A 57 6.41 -6.58 -8.94
C PRO A 57 5.38 -6.91 -7.86
N ILE A 58 5.36 -6.15 -6.75
CA ILE A 58 4.43 -6.32 -5.64
C ILE A 58 4.09 -4.97 -5.01
N SER A 59 2.86 -4.83 -4.55
CA SER A 59 2.42 -3.71 -3.71
C SER A 59 1.63 -4.22 -2.51
N MET A 60 1.62 -3.46 -1.42
CA MET A 60 0.85 -3.78 -0.21
C MET A 60 -0.26 -2.77 0.01
N GLY A 61 -1.32 -3.20 0.71
CA GLY A 61 -2.37 -2.32 1.22
C GLY A 61 -3.20 -3.03 2.28
N SER A 62 -4.29 -2.39 2.72
CA SER A 62 -5.24 -2.93 3.68
C SER A 62 -6.59 -3.22 3.02
N GLN A 63 -7.34 -4.19 3.56
CA GLN A 63 -8.70 -4.49 3.12
C GLN A 63 -9.63 -4.65 4.32
N THR A 64 -10.63 -3.76 4.41
CA THR A 64 -11.78 -3.87 5.32
C THR A 64 -12.96 -4.57 4.64
N GLY A 65 -13.35 -4.11 3.44
CA GLY A 65 -14.48 -4.71 2.69
C GLY A 65 -14.09 -5.27 1.32
N GLY A 66 -13.16 -4.64 0.61
CA GLY A 66 -12.76 -5.08 -0.73
C GLY A 66 -11.56 -4.35 -1.32
N SER A 67 -10.86 -3.54 -0.52
CA SER A 67 -9.86 -2.56 -0.98
C SER A 67 -8.57 -3.17 -1.54
N ILE A 68 -8.42 -4.50 -1.53
CA ILE A 68 -7.34 -5.25 -2.21
C ILE A 68 -7.90 -6.08 -3.37
N ILE A 69 -8.94 -6.89 -3.13
CA ILE A 69 -9.51 -7.77 -4.16
C ILE A 69 -10.15 -6.98 -5.32
N ARG A 70 -10.96 -5.96 -5.02
CA ARG A 70 -11.67 -5.17 -6.03
C ARG A 70 -10.71 -4.45 -6.98
N PRO A 71 -9.69 -3.71 -6.52
CA PRO A 71 -8.73 -3.12 -7.44
C PRO A 71 -7.82 -4.12 -8.12
N GLY A 72 -7.53 -5.29 -7.52
CA GLY A 72 -6.87 -6.37 -8.23
C GLY A 72 -7.65 -6.79 -9.47
N ALA A 73 -8.95 -7.02 -9.32
CA ALA A 73 -9.85 -7.35 -10.43
C ALA A 73 -9.95 -6.21 -11.48
N TYR A 74 -10.05 -4.95 -11.05
CA TYR A 74 -10.15 -3.82 -11.97
C TYR A 74 -8.87 -3.57 -12.78
N ASN A 75 -7.71 -3.90 -12.23
CA ASN A 75 -6.42 -3.70 -12.90
C ASN A 75 -5.85 -5.00 -13.52
N GLY A 76 -6.60 -6.11 -13.48
CA GLY A 76 -6.19 -7.37 -14.10
C GLY A 76 -4.99 -8.05 -13.43
N ILE A 77 -4.81 -7.88 -12.11
CA ILE A 77 -3.71 -8.49 -11.35
C ILE A 77 -4.22 -9.47 -10.30
N TYR A 78 -3.36 -10.41 -9.92
CA TYR A 78 -3.60 -11.26 -8.76
C TYR A 78 -3.51 -10.44 -7.47
N ALA A 79 -4.49 -10.60 -6.59
CA ALA A 79 -4.56 -9.95 -5.29
C ALA A 79 -5.13 -10.92 -4.25
N PHE A 80 -4.64 -10.86 -3.01
CA PHE A 80 -5.06 -11.74 -1.93
C PHE A 80 -5.23 -10.98 -0.61
N LYS A 81 -6.19 -11.40 0.21
CA LYS A 81 -6.37 -10.97 1.60
C LYS A 81 -6.05 -12.15 2.51
N VAL A 82 -5.14 -11.94 3.46
CA VAL A 82 -4.77 -12.95 4.46
C VAL A 82 -5.79 -12.94 5.61
N GLY A 83 -6.39 -14.11 5.89
CA GLY A 83 -7.29 -14.33 7.03
C GLY A 83 -8.62 -13.55 6.99
N ILE A 84 -9.56 -13.97 7.84
CA ILE A 84 -10.70 -13.15 8.30
C ILE A 84 -10.20 -12.21 9.40
#